data_AF-X1VGL4-F1
#
_entry.id   AF-X1VGL4-F1
#
_cell.length_a   1.000
_cell.length_b   1.000
_cell.length_c   1.000
_cell.angle_alpha   90.00
_cell.angle_beta   90.00
_cell.angle_gamma   90.00
#
_symmetry.space_group_name_H-M   'P 1'
#
loop_
_entity.id
_entity.type
_entity.pdbx_description
1 polymer ?
#
loop_
_entity_poly.entity_id
_entity_poly.type
_entity_poly.pdbx_seq_one_letter_code
_entity_poly.pdbx_strand_id
1 'polypeptide(L)'
;CLEHEIPSQVQRVNTRKKKMSKGKAKWQRDLEDIDRRVEEAKRKADRLRRSKHKANRVRRDYVFDPRLREISRKYQGLLEKSESASRLVCPKCEEGDRGNRMNKSPWCMKCNTALIPKDELEKCKNLPEIKFARNALKKELHRLNPGLDPDNKEEAT
;
A
#
# COMPACT_ATOMS: atom_id res chain seq x y z
N CYS A 1 -65.85 -53.53 38.78
CA CYS A 1 -64.98 -53.35 39.96
C CYS A 1 -64.29 -51.99 39.88
N LEU A 2 -64.94 -50.95 40.40
CA LEU A 2 -64.45 -49.55 40.35
C LEU A 2 -63.21 -49.32 41.24
N GLU A 3 -63.01 -50.17 42.24
CA GLU A 3 -61.93 -50.06 43.24
C GLU A 3 -60.52 -50.23 42.66
N HIS A 4 -60.36 -50.87 41.49
CA HIS A 4 -59.07 -51.01 40.81
C HIS A 4 -58.85 -49.98 39.68
N GLU A 5 -59.92 -49.38 39.15
CA GLU A 5 -59.81 -48.37 38.08
C GLU A 5 -59.41 -46.99 38.61
N ILE A 6 -59.91 -46.60 39.79
CA ILE A 6 -59.61 -45.30 40.40
C ILE A 6 -58.10 -45.14 40.71
N PRO A 7 -57.41 -46.12 41.35
CA PRO A 7 -55.97 -46.03 41.59
C PRO A 7 -55.14 -45.95 40.30
N SER A 8 -55.53 -46.70 39.27
CA SER A 8 -54.87 -46.71 37.96
C SER A 8 -54.98 -45.36 37.25
N GLN A 9 -56.16 -44.73 37.30
CA GLN A 9 -56.36 -43.38 36.74
C GLN A 9 -55.55 -42.32 37.50
N VAL A 10 -55.51 -42.38 38.83
CA VAL A 10 -54.70 -41.46 39.65
C VAL A 10 -53.21 -41.60 39.35
N GLN A 11 -52.69 -42.82 39.19
CA GLN A 11 -51.30 -43.05 38.80
C GLN A 11 -50.98 -42.48 37.41
N ARG A 12 -51.88 -42.62 36.42
CA ARG A 12 -51.72 -42.03 35.08
C ARG A 12 -51.69 -40.50 35.13
N VAL A 13 -52.55 -39.89 35.94
CA VAL A 13 -52.57 -38.42 36.12
C VAL A 13 -51.28 -37.95 36.80
N ASN A 14 -50.81 -38.63 37.84
CA ASN A 14 -49.58 -38.28 38.55
C ASN A 14 -48.33 -38.42 37.69
N THR A 15 -48.24 -39.48 36.87
CA THR A 15 -47.14 -39.65 35.92
C THR A 15 -47.15 -38.57 34.84
N ARG A 16 -48.32 -38.18 34.32
CA ARG A 16 -48.47 -37.06 33.38
C ARG A 16 -48.05 -35.73 34.01
N LYS A 17 -48.48 -35.42 35.24
CA LYS A 17 -48.05 -34.22 35.98
C LYS A 17 -46.53 -34.19 36.18
N LYS A 18 -45.92 -35.31 36.56
CA LYS A 18 -44.45 -35.43 36.73
C LYS A 18 -43.71 -35.20 35.41
N LYS A 19 -44.20 -35.73 34.28
CA LYS A 19 -43.63 -35.49 32.94
C LYS A 19 -43.72 -34.01 32.56
N MET A 20 -44.87 -33.37 32.78
CA MET A 20 -45.06 -31.94 32.50
C MET A 20 -44.14 -31.06 33.36
N SER A 21 -44.01 -31.36 34.65
CA SER A 21 -43.09 -30.66 35.56
C SER A 21 -41.64 -30.76 35.11
N LYS A 22 -41.18 -31.98 34.74
CA LYS A 22 -39.84 -32.18 34.16
C LYS A 22 -39.64 -31.40 32.86
N GLY A 23 -40.65 -31.37 31.99
CA GLY A 23 -40.64 -30.57 30.76
C GLY A 23 -40.46 -29.09 31.05
N LYS A 24 -41.23 -28.53 31.98
CA LYS A 24 -41.10 -27.12 32.41
C LYS A 24 -39.71 -26.80 32.96
N ALA A 25 -39.17 -27.67 33.82
CA ALA A 25 -37.83 -27.50 34.38
C ALA A 25 -36.71 -27.61 33.32
N LYS A 26 -36.95 -28.35 32.23
CA LYS A 26 -36.04 -28.36 31.07
C LYS A 26 -36.12 -27.02 30.32
N TRP A 27 -37.33 -26.59 29.95
CA TRP A 27 -37.53 -25.32 29.25
C TRP A 27 -36.97 -24.12 30.01
N GLN A 28 -37.11 -24.10 31.33
CA GLN A 28 -36.58 -23.01 32.15
C GLN A 28 -35.05 -22.95 32.09
N ARG A 29 -34.37 -24.09 32.16
CA ARG A 29 -32.91 -24.16 32.00
C ARG A 29 -32.46 -23.77 30.59
N ASP A 30 -33.21 -24.20 29.57
CA ASP A 30 -32.90 -23.86 28.18
C ASP A 30 -33.06 -22.35 27.95
N LEU A 31 -34.07 -21.71 28.53
CA LEU A 31 -34.26 -20.25 28.49
C LEU A 31 -33.12 -19.50 29.20
N GLU A 32 -32.72 -19.95 30.40
CA GLU A 32 -31.59 -19.35 31.13
C GLU A 32 -30.27 -19.48 30.36
N ASP A 33 -30.04 -20.59 29.65
CA ASP A 33 -28.86 -20.77 28.79
C ASP A 33 -28.90 -19.82 27.58
N ILE A 34 -30.08 -19.66 26.96
CA ILE A 34 -30.26 -18.70 25.85
C ILE A 34 -29.97 -17.27 26.32
N ASP A 35 -30.56 -16.85 27.45
CA ASP A 35 -30.35 -15.52 28.01
C ASP A 35 -28.88 -15.26 28.33
N ARG A 36 -28.19 -16.25 28.92
CA ARG A 36 -26.75 -16.18 29.17
C ARG A 36 -25.95 -15.98 27.89
N ARG A 37 -26.24 -16.76 26.84
CA ARG A 37 -25.55 -16.65 25.54
C ARG A 37 -25.79 -15.30 24.87
N VAL A 38 -27.01 -14.76 24.98
CA VAL A 38 -27.36 -13.43 24.47
C VAL A 38 -26.55 -12.35 25.18
N GLU A 39 -26.45 -12.40 26.51
CA GLU A 39 -25.66 -11.43 27.28
C GLU A 39 -24.16 -11.52 26.99
N GLU A 40 -23.62 -12.73 26.81
CA GLU A 40 -22.22 -12.91 26.37
C GLU A 40 -21.98 -12.32 24.98
N ALA A 41 -22.91 -12.53 24.04
CA ALA A 41 -22.85 -11.97 22.69
C ALA A 41 -22.90 -10.44 22.73
N LYS A 42 -23.79 -9.84 23.52
CA LYS A 42 -23.85 -8.39 23.74
C LYS A 42 -22.54 -7.84 24.28
N ARG A 43 -21.98 -8.45 25.34
CA ARG A 43 -20.68 -8.04 25.91
C ARG A 43 -19.54 -8.14 24.89
N LYS A 44 -19.54 -9.15 24.03
CA LYS A 44 -18.55 -9.30 22.96
C LYS A 44 -18.72 -8.20 21.90
N ALA A 45 -19.95 -7.89 21.49
CA ALA A 45 -20.26 -6.81 20.57
C ALA A 45 -19.83 -5.44 21.12
N ASP A 46 -20.09 -5.16 22.39
CA ASP A 46 -19.68 -3.91 23.04
C ASP A 46 -18.16 -3.75 23.12
N ARG A 47 -17.43 -4.84 23.43
CA ARG A 47 -15.96 -4.84 23.39
C ARG A 47 -15.43 -4.52 22.00
N LEU A 48 -16.00 -5.13 20.96
CA LEU A 48 -15.65 -4.85 19.57
C LEU A 48 -15.95 -3.40 19.18
N ARG A 49 -17.12 -2.88 19.58
CA ARG A 49 -17.52 -1.49 19.32
C ARG A 49 -16.55 -0.50 19.99
N ARG A 50 -16.18 -0.72 21.25
CA ARG A 50 -15.19 0.11 21.97
C ARG A 50 -13.81 0.03 21.33
N SER A 51 -13.37 -1.17 20.95
CA SER A 51 -12.09 -1.36 20.23
C SER A 51 -12.08 -0.61 18.90
N LYS A 52 -13.15 -0.73 18.10
CA LYS A 52 -13.30 -0.01 16.83
C LYS A 52 -13.31 1.50 17.04
N HIS A 53 -14.00 2.00 18.06
CA HIS A 53 -13.97 3.44 18.39
C HIS A 53 -12.57 3.91 18.80
N LYS A 54 -11.82 3.13 19.58
CA LYS A 54 -10.43 3.44 19.94
C LYS A 54 -9.53 3.49 18.69
N ALA A 55 -9.63 2.48 17.82
CA ALA A 55 -8.87 2.43 16.57
C ALA A 55 -9.23 3.60 15.63
N ASN A 56 -10.51 3.93 15.52
CA ASN A 56 -10.96 5.09 14.73
C ASN A 56 -10.46 6.41 15.32
N ARG A 57 -10.40 6.57 16.64
CA ARG A 57 -9.81 7.75 17.27
C ARG A 57 -8.33 7.87 16.91
N VAL A 58 -7.54 6.82 17.12
CA VAL A 58 -6.10 6.82 16.77
C VAL A 58 -5.89 7.10 15.27
N ARG A 59 -6.71 6.52 14.40
CA ARG A 59 -6.66 6.81 12.96
C ARG A 59 -6.99 8.27 12.67
N ARG A 60 -7.98 8.84 13.36
CA ARG A 60 -8.33 10.26 13.21
C ARG A 60 -7.18 11.13 13.69
N ASP A 61 -6.59 10.84 14.83
CA ASP A 61 -5.44 11.59 15.36
C ASP A 61 -4.26 11.50 14.37
N TYR A 62 -3.94 10.31 13.84
CA TYR A 62 -2.92 10.15 12.80
C TYR A 62 -3.22 10.91 11.51
N VAL A 63 -4.47 10.86 11.05
CA VAL A 63 -4.91 11.55 9.84
C VAL A 63 -4.97 13.05 10.06
N PHE A 64 -5.22 13.58 11.25
CA PHE A 64 -5.38 15.01 11.48
C PHE A 64 -4.15 15.69 12.11
N ASP A 65 -3.16 14.92 12.58
CA ASP A 65 -1.90 15.45 13.06
C ASP A 65 -1.06 16.02 11.89
N PRO A 66 -0.83 17.34 11.84
CA PRO A 66 -0.09 17.99 10.76
C PRO A 66 1.36 17.48 10.64
N ARG A 67 1.99 17.12 11.76
CA ARG A 67 3.38 16.65 11.82
C ARG A 67 3.49 15.25 11.20
N LEU A 68 2.55 14.36 11.51
CA LEU A 68 2.53 13.00 10.94
C LEU A 68 2.19 13.02 9.44
N ARG A 69 1.34 13.95 8.98
CA ARG A 69 1.13 14.19 7.54
C ARG A 69 2.38 14.68 6.84
N GLU A 70 3.11 15.60 7.43
CA GLU A 70 4.35 16.12 6.86
C GLU A 70 5.42 15.02 6.75
N ILE A 71 5.59 14.23 7.80
CA ILE A 71 6.47 13.06 7.81
C ILE A 71 6.07 12.08 6.69
N SER A 72 4.80 11.73 6.60
CA SER A 72 4.30 10.79 5.57
C SER A 72 4.57 11.29 4.15
N ARG A 73 4.30 12.58 3.89
CA ARG A 73 4.59 13.21 2.58
C ARG A 73 6.08 13.22 2.26
N LYS A 74 6.94 13.50 3.24
CA LYS A 74 8.40 13.48 3.06
C LYS A 74 8.88 12.10 2.64
N TYR A 75 8.43 11.04 3.30
CA TYR A 75 8.83 9.67 2.96
C TYR A 75 8.21 9.18 1.65
N GLN A 76 6.98 9.56 1.34
CA GLN A 76 6.36 9.24 0.05
C GLN A 76 7.15 9.84 -1.12
N GLY A 77 7.53 11.12 -1.02
CA GLY A 77 8.38 11.76 -2.03
C GLY A 77 9.79 11.17 -2.15
N LEU A 78 10.31 10.50 -1.11
CA LEU A 78 11.57 9.77 -1.18
C LEU A 78 11.43 8.43 -1.92
N LEU A 79 10.30 7.73 -1.72
CA LEU A 79 9.99 6.49 -2.44
C LEU A 79 9.80 6.74 -3.93
N GLU A 80 9.04 7.77 -4.30
CA GLU A 80 8.85 8.18 -5.70
C GLU A 80 10.18 8.59 -6.37
N LYS A 81 11.08 9.24 -5.62
CA LYS A 81 12.44 9.57 -6.10
C LYS A 81 13.32 8.35 -6.27
N SER A 82 13.17 7.33 -5.44
CA SER A 82 13.91 6.06 -5.61
C SER A 82 13.37 5.21 -6.77
N GLU A 83 12.06 5.27 -7.05
CA GLU A 83 11.44 4.57 -8.17
C GLU A 83 11.78 5.23 -9.53
N SER A 84 11.95 6.55 -9.55
CA SER A 84 12.44 7.26 -10.75
C SER A 84 13.95 7.05 -10.97
N ALA A 85 14.75 7.01 -9.90
CA ALA A 85 16.18 6.67 -9.99
C ALA A 85 16.44 5.23 -10.49
N SER A 86 15.46 4.33 -10.37
CA SER A 86 15.56 2.94 -10.86
C SER A 86 15.11 2.76 -12.32
N ARG A 87 14.73 3.85 -13.03
CA ARG A 87 14.39 3.83 -14.46
C ARG A 87 15.40 4.64 -15.28
N LEU A 88 16.67 4.32 -15.13
CA LEU A 88 17.72 4.82 -16.01
C LEU A 88 17.56 4.18 -17.40
N VAL A 89 17.61 5.02 -18.44
CA VAL A 89 17.45 4.62 -19.85
C VAL A 89 18.54 5.26 -20.70
N CYS A 90 18.89 4.60 -21.81
CA CYS A 90 19.80 5.19 -22.78
C CYS A 90 19.07 6.28 -23.58
N PRO A 91 19.62 7.51 -23.69
CA PRO A 91 18.96 8.57 -24.45
C PRO A 91 18.92 8.32 -25.97
N LYS A 92 19.71 7.36 -26.48
CA LYS A 92 19.78 7.05 -27.92
C LYS A 92 18.92 5.85 -28.31
N CYS A 93 18.96 4.76 -27.55
CA CYS A 93 18.25 3.51 -27.87
C CYS A 93 17.12 3.16 -26.89
N GLU A 94 16.89 3.99 -25.87
CA GLU A 94 15.84 3.84 -24.85
C GLU A 94 15.92 2.54 -24.03
N GLU A 95 16.98 1.74 -24.19
CA GLU A 95 17.19 0.55 -23.37
C GLU A 95 17.45 0.93 -21.92
N GLY A 96 16.79 0.20 -21.01
CA GLY A 96 16.96 0.36 -19.58
C GLY A 96 18.33 -0.09 -19.09
N ASP A 97 18.65 0.31 -17.85
CA ASP A 97 19.89 -0.09 -17.18
C ASP A 97 19.97 -1.62 -17.02
N ARG A 98 21.06 -2.19 -17.54
CA ARG A 98 21.40 -3.62 -17.42
C ARG A 98 22.45 -3.87 -16.32
N GLY A 99 22.74 -2.87 -15.49
CA GLY A 99 23.77 -2.91 -14.45
C GLY A 99 25.18 -2.60 -14.95
N ASN A 100 25.32 -2.12 -16.19
CA ASN A 100 26.62 -1.80 -16.78
C ASN A 100 27.13 -0.46 -16.27
N ARG A 101 28.43 -0.37 -15.98
CA ARG A 101 29.06 0.85 -15.46
C ARG A 101 30.32 1.22 -16.23
N MET A 102 30.50 2.52 -16.49
CA MET A 102 31.73 3.11 -16.99
C MET A 102 32.11 4.25 -16.03
N ASN A 103 33.33 4.24 -15.49
CA ASN A 103 33.79 5.21 -14.50
C ASN A 103 32.82 5.37 -13.30
N LYS A 104 32.30 4.24 -12.79
CA LYS A 104 31.31 4.14 -11.69
C LYS A 104 29.89 4.64 -12.01
N SER A 105 29.66 5.21 -13.19
CA SER A 105 28.36 5.70 -13.65
C SER A 105 27.63 4.67 -14.53
N PRO A 106 26.29 4.58 -14.46
CA PRO A 106 25.49 3.71 -15.32
C PRO A 106 25.67 4.02 -16.82
N TRP A 107 25.92 2.99 -17.64
CA TRP A 107 26.39 3.18 -19.02
C TRP A 107 25.72 2.24 -20.03
N CYS A 108 25.31 2.78 -21.18
CA CYS A 108 24.84 1.99 -22.30
C CYS A 108 26.02 1.47 -23.14
N MET A 109 26.24 0.15 -23.14
CA MET A 109 27.29 -0.48 -23.94
C MET A 109 27.01 -0.47 -25.45
N LYS A 110 25.74 -0.35 -25.87
CA LYS A 110 25.37 -0.31 -27.29
C LYS A 110 25.67 1.05 -27.94
N CYS A 111 25.33 2.13 -27.25
CA CYS A 111 25.43 3.48 -27.79
C CYS A 111 26.61 4.28 -27.24
N ASN A 112 27.38 3.67 -26.33
CA ASN A 112 28.50 4.27 -25.61
C ASN A 112 28.13 5.65 -25.02
N THR A 113 27.11 5.68 -24.16
CA THR A 113 26.58 6.93 -23.59
C THR A 113 26.06 6.67 -22.18
N ALA A 114 26.18 7.68 -21.31
CA ALA A 114 25.65 7.63 -19.95
C ALA A 114 24.13 7.43 -19.95
N LEU A 115 23.64 6.60 -19.04
CA LEU A 115 22.21 6.44 -18.84
C LEU A 115 21.66 7.62 -18.03
N ILE A 116 20.47 8.07 -18.38
CA ILE A 116 19.78 9.17 -17.70
C ILE A 116 18.42 8.69 -17.19
N PRO A 117 17.85 9.31 -16.14
CA PRO A 117 16.48 9.01 -15.72
C PRO A 117 15.49 9.22 -16.86
N LYS A 118 14.49 8.33 -16.97
CA LYS A 118 13.45 8.43 -18.00
C LYS A 118 12.74 9.79 -18.00
N ASP A 119 12.50 10.36 -16.82
CA ASP A 119 11.85 11.66 -16.65
C ASP A 119 12.69 12.82 -17.22
N GLU A 120 14.02 12.69 -17.22
CA GLU A 120 14.91 13.67 -17.85
C GLU A 120 14.93 13.51 -19.38
N LEU A 121 14.88 12.26 -19.88
CA LEU A 121 14.77 12.00 -21.31
C LEU A 121 13.49 12.63 -21.91
N GLU A 122 12.36 12.52 -21.22
CA GLU A 122 11.11 13.16 -21.64
C GLU A 122 11.21 14.69 -21.68
N LYS A 123 11.91 15.30 -20.72
CA LYS A 123 12.18 16.76 -20.75
C LYS A 123 13.07 17.15 -21.92
N CYS A 124 14.11 16.38 -22.23
CA CYS A 124 15.01 16.66 -23.35
C CYS A 124 14.31 16.57 -24.70
N LYS A 125 13.35 15.65 -24.89
CA LYS A 125 12.56 15.54 -26.13
C LYS A 125 11.65 16.75 -26.37
N ASN A 126 11.23 17.43 -25.31
CA ASN A 126 10.31 18.56 -25.37
C ASN A 126 11.00 19.92 -25.50
N LEU A 127 12.34 19.97 -25.58
CA LEU A 127 13.06 21.21 -25.79
C LEU A 127 12.95 21.65 -27.26
N PRO A 128 12.73 22.95 -27.53
CA PRO A 128 12.69 23.45 -28.89
C PRO A 128 14.04 23.18 -29.57
N GLU A 129 14.00 22.60 -30.78
CA GLU A 129 15.19 22.43 -31.61
C GLU A 129 15.75 23.81 -31.96
N ILE A 130 16.76 24.28 -31.19
CA ILE A 130 17.49 25.47 -31.56
C ILE A 130 18.45 25.09 -32.68
N LYS A 131 18.04 25.34 -33.93
CA LYS A 131 18.88 25.16 -35.12
C LYS A 131 19.98 26.22 -35.14
N PHE A 132 21.06 26.01 -34.40
CA PHE A 132 22.26 26.82 -34.56
C PHE A 132 22.97 26.43 -35.86
N ALA A 133 23.27 27.42 -36.69
CA ALA A 133 24.23 27.22 -37.77
C ALA A 133 25.55 26.77 -37.15
N ARG A 134 26.06 25.59 -37.57
CA ARG A 134 27.28 24.97 -37.03
C ARG A 134 28.48 25.93 -37.00
N ASN A 135 28.54 26.83 -37.98
CA ASN A 135 29.58 27.84 -38.12
C ASN A 135 29.43 29.03 -37.15
N ALA A 136 28.20 29.34 -36.72
CA ALA A 136 27.94 30.38 -35.72
C ALA A 136 28.35 29.88 -34.32
N LEU A 137 28.05 28.62 -34.01
CA LEU A 137 28.44 28.02 -32.72
C LEU A 137 29.96 27.88 -32.61
N LYS A 138 30.65 27.42 -33.67
CA LYS A 138 32.12 27.35 -33.70
C LYS A 138 32.78 28.72 -33.46
N LYS A 139 32.27 29.77 -34.11
CA LYS A 139 32.80 31.14 -33.94
C LYS A 139 32.58 31.68 -32.53
N GLU A 140 31.42 31.39 -31.93
CA GLU A 140 31.11 31.87 -30.58
C GLU A 140 31.87 31.10 -29.49
N LEU A 141 32.08 29.79 -29.69
CA LEU A 141 32.92 28.98 -28.81
C LEU A 141 34.38 29.46 -28.82
N HIS A 142 34.90 29.82 -30.00
CA HIS A 142 36.24 30.39 -30.16
C HIS A 142 36.36 31.78 -29.55
N ARG A 143 35.31 32.62 -29.63
CA ARG A 143 35.26 33.90 -28.92
C ARG A 143 35.36 33.74 -27.40
N LEU A 144 34.70 32.73 -26.84
CA LEU A 144 34.67 32.47 -25.41
C LEU A 144 35.96 31.80 -24.90
N ASN A 145 36.65 31.03 -25.75
CA ASN A 145 37.92 30.37 -25.44
C ASN A 145 38.93 30.58 -26.57
N PRO A 146 39.61 31.74 -26.61
CA PRO A 146 40.50 32.12 -27.72
C PRO A 146 41.82 31.31 -27.81
N GLY A 147 42.03 30.31 -26.95
CA GLY A 147 43.21 29.44 -26.97
C GLY A 147 43.01 28.05 -27.61
N LEU A 148 41.81 27.77 -28.15
CA LEU A 148 41.48 26.52 -28.82
C LEU A 148 41.34 26.77 -30.33
N ASP A 149 42.44 26.62 -31.06
CA ASP A 149 42.43 26.73 -32.52
C ASP A 149 41.47 25.69 -33.11
N PRO A 150 40.53 26.10 -33.99
CA PRO A 150 39.45 25.23 -34.48
C PRO A 150 39.92 24.21 -35.53
N ASP A 151 41.19 24.30 -35.96
CA ASP A 151 41.79 23.52 -37.04
C ASP A 151 43.05 22.74 -36.63
N ASN A 152 43.34 22.60 -35.32
CA ASN A 152 44.38 21.67 -34.88
C ASN A 152 43.90 20.24 -35.12
N LYS A 153 44.28 19.70 -36.29
CA LYS A 153 44.44 18.26 -36.46
C LYS A 153 45.50 17.84 -35.46
N GLU A 154 45.09 17.14 -34.41
CA GLU A 154 46.01 16.33 -33.63
C GLU A 154 46.71 15.38 -34.61
N GLU A 155 47.95 15.69 -34.97
CA GLU A 155 48.90 14.71 -35.45
C GLU A 155 49.13 13.71 -34.30
N ALA A 156 48.28 12.69 -34.25
CA ALA A 156 48.61 11.44 -33.60
C ALA A 156 49.46 10.64 -34.59
N THR A 157 50.69 10.34 -34.17
CA THR A 157 51.59 9.30 -34.70
C THR A 157 50.87 8.05 -35.19
#